data_AF-A0A388PVH3-F1
#
_entry.id   AF-A0A388PVH3-F1
#
_cell.length_a   1.000
_cell.length_b   1.000
_cell.length_c   1.000
_cell.angle_alpha   90.00
_cell.angle_beta   90.00
_cell.angle_gamma   90.00
#
_symmetry.space_group_name_H-M   'P 1'
#
loop_
_entity.id
_entity.type
_entity.pdbx_description
1 polymer ?
#
loop_
_entity_poly.entity_id
_entity_poly.type
_entity_poly.pdbx_seq_one_letter_code
_entity_poly.pdbx_strand_id
1 'polypeptide(L)'
;MRITLRTNQDDWFISKVEDKNYAVSMTANFEGFTPSNAMIRAYKWDEKEIIRSAESCNSMQEVMIFDYFSPVLLLVPKTRGDANTEALMKSLIEATNYINAEHLHFRHYSSLHRELQATKEVTDIFNYFFNPNLETSLKEVLFDVGDKKIIEIYNKVTESFNLK
;
A
#
# COMPACT_ATOMS: atom_id res chain seq x y z
N MET A 1 -1.03 3.79 -15.73
CA MET A 1 -1.53 3.86 -14.33
C MET A 1 -1.36 5.28 -13.80
N ARG A 2 -2.38 5.85 -13.15
CA ARG A 2 -2.34 7.16 -12.47
C ARG A 2 -1.93 6.98 -11.00
N ILE A 3 -1.13 7.89 -10.46
CA ILE A 3 -0.88 7.96 -9.01
C ILE A 3 -1.55 9.22 -8.47
N THR A 4 -2.32 9.08 -7.40
CA THR A 4 -3.04 10.17 -6.75
C THR A 4 -2.54 10.30 -5.32
N LEU A 5 -2.03 11.47 -4.95
CA LEU A 5 -1.67 11.78 -3.57
C LEU A 5 -2.86 12.41 -2.84
N ARG A 6 -3.21 11.87 -1.67
CA ARG A 6 -4.26 12.39 -0.79
C ARG A 6 -3.66 12.96 0.48
N THR A 7 -3.83 14.26 0.68
CA THR A 7 -3.23 14.98 1.83
C THR A 7 -4.17 15.21 3.00
N ASN A 8 -5.48 15.00 2.81
CA ASN A 8 -6.48 15.26 3.85
C ASN A 8 -6.71 14.04 4.73
N GLN A 9 -6.48 14.21 6.03
CA GLN A 9 -6.63 13.17 7.05
C GLN A 9 -8.08 12.96 7.52
N ASP A 10 -9.07 13.70 7.00
CA ASP A 10 -10.44 13.59 7.51
C ASP A 10 -11.27 12.48 6.84
N ASP A 11 -10.74 11.88 5.77
CA ASP A 11 -11.42 10.82 5.03
C ASP A 11 -10.52 9.56 4.89
N TRP A 12 -9.93 9.07 5.99
CA TRP A 12 -9.02 7.90 5.98
C TRP A 12 -9.61 6.63 5.35
N PHE A 13 -10.93 6.59 5.24
CA PHE A 13 -11.69 5.46 4.74
C PHE A 13 -12.41 5.92 3.49
N ILE A 14 -12.30 5.11 2.44
CA ILE A 14 -13.11 5.35 1.25
C ILE A 14 -14.51 4.89 1.62
N SER A 15 -15.36 5.86 1.87
CA SER A 15 -16.74 5.61 2.25
C SER A 15 -17.45 4.99 1.05
N LYS A 16 -17.73 3.68 1.16
CA LYS A 16 -18.38 2.82 0.16
C LYS A 16 -17.47 2.40 -0.99
N VAL A 17 -16.72 1.33 -0.72
CA VAL A 17 -16.14 0.51 -1.77
C VAL A 17 -16.90 -0.81 -1.80
N GLU A 18 -18.05 -0.81 -2.49
CA GLU A 18 -18.67 -2.06 -2.98
C GLU A 18 -18.03 -2.50 -4.31
N ASP A 19 -16.98 -1.80 -4.75
CA ASP A 19 -16.23 -2.11 -5.95
C ASP A 19 -15.26 -3.27 -5.67
N LYS A 20 -15.52 -4.40 -6.32
CA LYS A 20 -14.69 -5.61 -6.24
C LYS A 20 -13.30 -5.41 -6.84
N ASN A 21 -13.13 -4.40 -7.69
CA ASN A 21 -11.86 -4.08 -8.33
C ASN A 21 -11.00 -3.14 -7.47
N TYR A 22 -11.40 -2.89 -6.23
CA TYR A 22 -10.71 -1.97 -5.34
C TYR A 22 -10.05 -2.74 -4.19
N ALA A 23 -8.74 -2.58 -4.09
CA ALA A 23 -7.92 -3.20 -3.07
C ALA A 23 -7.34 -2.15 -2.11
N VAL A 24 -7.21 -2.52 -0.85
CA VAL A 24 -6.49 -1.77 0.16
C VAL A 24 -5.32 -2.61 0.64
N SER A 25 -4.15 -2.01 0.66
CA SER A 25 -2.93 -2.68 1.06
C SER A 25 -2.52 -2.23 2.47
N MET A 26 -2.24 -3.16 3.38
CA MET A 26 -1.99 -2.88 4.80
C MET A 26 -0.81 -3.69 5.35
N THR A 27 0.12 -3.06 6.06
CA THR A 27 1.27 -3.77 6.64
C THR A 27 0.82 -4.69 7.76
N ALA A 28 1.35 -5.92 7.79
CA ALA A 28 1.17 -6.93 8.83
C ALA A 28 1.87 -6.56 10.14
N ASN A 29 1.55 -5.37 10.69
CA ASN A 29 2.05 -4.85 11.94
C ASN A 29 0.91 -4.31 12.80
N PHE A 30 0.56 -5.05 13.84
CA PHE A 30 -0.59 -4.79 14.70
C PHE A 30 -0.21 -4.47 16.16
N GLU A 31 1.08 -4.19 16.43
CA GLU A 31 1.54 -3.79 17.75
C GLU A 31 1.08 -2.35 18.07
N GLY A 32 0.21 -2.17 19.06
CA GLY A 32 -0.28 -0.87 19.54
C GLY A 32 -1.49 -0.29 18.78
N PHE A 33 -1.83 0.98 19.03
CA PHE A 33 -2.87 1.67 18.24
C PHE A 33 -2.27 2.12 16.91
N THR A 34 -2.47 1.31 15.87
CA THR A 34 -1.96 1.58 14.52
C THR A 34 -3.08 2.02 13.58
N PRO A 35 -2.76 2.75 12.49
CA PRO A 35 -3.70 2.99 11.38
C PRO A 35 -4.36 1.71 10.84
N SER A 36 -3.64 0.58 10.90
CA SER A 36 -4.16 -0.75 10.56
C SER A 36 -5.36 -1.15 11.41
N ASN A 37 -5.30 -0.96 12.73
CA ASN A 37 -6.42 -1.24 13.64
C ASN A 37 -7.63 -0.32 13.40
N ALA A 38 -7.38 0.93 12.97
CA ALA A 38 -8.47 1.83 12.58
C ALA A 38 -9.18 1.35 11.30
N MET A 39 -8.42 0.85 10.31
CA MET A 39 -8.97 0.30 9.06
C MET A 39 -9.78 -0.97 9.27
N ILE A 40 -9.27 -1.92 10.07
CA ILE A 40 -10.01 -3.15 10.42
C ILE A 40 -11.38 -2.79 11.00
N ARG A 41 -11.44 -1.84 11.93
CA ARG A 41 -12.71 -1.38 12.52
C ARG A 41 -13.61 -0.66 11.53
N ALA A 42 -13.05 0.21 10.69
CA ALA A 42 -13.82 1.01 9.74
C ALA A 42 -14.47 0.13 8.65
N TYR A 43 -13.73 -0.83 8.11
CA TYR A 43 -14.22 -1.76 7.09
C TYR A 43 -14.93 -2.99 7.69
N LYS A 44 -14.93 -3.13 9.02
CA LYS A 44 -15.54 -4.25 9.76
C LYS A 44 -14.99 -5.62 9.32
N TRP A 45 -13.70 -5.68 9.00
CA TRP A 45 -13.04 -6.94 8.69
C TRP A 45 -12.87 -7.79 9.95
N ASP A 46 -12.72 -9.11 9.79
CA ASP A 46 -12.47 -10.00 10.91
C ASP A 46 -11.05 -9.75 11.46
N GLU A 47 -11.00 -8.99 12.55
CA GLU A 47 -9.77 -8.65 13.26
C GLU A 47 -8.97 -9.88 13.68
N LYS A 48 -9.64 -10.95 14.17
CA LYS A 48 -8.95 -12.14 14.67
C LYS A 48 -8.28 -12.87 13.53
N GLU A 49 -8.96 -12.96 12.39
CA GLU A 49 -8.42 -13.61 11.20
C GLU A 49 -7.22 -12.85 10.64
N ILE A 50 -7.32 -11.52 10.54
CA ILE A 50 -6.22 -10.67 10.05
C ILE A 50 -5.00 -10.78 10.96
N ILE A 51 -5.20 -10.68 12.29
CA ILE A 51 -4.10 -10.77 13.26
C ILE A 51 -3.42 -12.14 13.18
N ARG A 52 -4.20 -13.24 13.12
CA ARG A 52 -3.65 -14.59 12.97
C ARG A 52 -2.83 -14.74 11.68
N SER A 53 -3.29 -14.13 10.59
CA SER A 53 -2.63 -14.22 9.30
C SER A 53 -1.38 -13.32 9.20
N ALA A 54 -1.28 -12.30 10.04
CA ALA A 54 -0.13 -11.41 10.09
C ALA A 54 1.19 -12.13 10.35
N GLU A 55 1.19 -13.13 11.25
CA GLU A 55 2.37 -13.95 11.53
C GLU A 55 2.79 -14.77 10.32
N SER A 56 1.82 -15.35 9.62
CA SER A 56 2.06 -16.13 8.40
C SER A 56 2.60 -15.26 7.27
N CYS A 57 1.96 -14.11 7.02
CA CYS A 57 2.42 -13.10 6.06
C CYS A 57 3.87 -12.68 6.32
N ASN A 58 4.19 -12.35 7.58
CA ASN A 58 5.54 -11.98 7.98
C ASN A 58 6.55 -13.14 7.90
N SER A 59 6.13 -14.39 8.12
CA SER A 59 7.02 -15.55 8.04
C SER A 59 7.31 -15.94 6.60
N MET A 60 6.33 -15.85 5.71
CA MET A 60 6.47 -16.21 4.29
C MET A 60 7.13 -15.10 3.49
N GLN A 61 7.10 -13.85 3.98
CA GLN A 61 7.55 -12.66 3.24
C GLN A 61 6.79 -12.47 1.92
N GLU A 62 5.50 -12.85 1.92
CA GLU A 62 4.61 -12.78 0.76
C GLU A 62 3.35 -11.98 1.09
N VAL A 63 2.78 -11.36 0.06
CA VAL A 63 1.51 -10.64 0.17
C VAL A 63 0.37 -11.64 0.27
N MET A 64 -0.41 -11.56 1.35
CA MET A 64 -1.61 -12.37 1.53
C MET A 64 -2.85 -11.61 1.02
N ILE A 65 -3.73 -12.34 0.32
CA ILE A 65 -4.92 -11.79 -0.33
C ILE A 65 -6.16 -12.23 0.46
N PHE A 66 -7.01 -11.26 0.79
CA PHE A 66 -8.30 -11.45 1.43
C PHE A 66 -9.40 -10.91 0.51
N ASP A 67 -9.73 -11.67 -0.53
CA ASP A 67 -10.66 -11.30 -1.60
C ASP A 67 -12.14 -11.38 -1.20
N TYR A 68 -12.44 -11.97 -0.05
CA TYR A 68 -13.77 -12.02 0.56
C TYR A 68 -14.09 -10.80 1.45
N PHE A 69 -13.11 -9.92 1.66
CA PHE A 69 -13.32 -8.62 2.30
C PHE A 69 -13.71 -7.56 1.26
N SER A 70 -14.44 -6.53 1.70
CA SER A 70 -14.80 -5.36 0.87
C SER A 70 -14.36 -4.08 1.58
N PRO A 71 -13.41 -3.31 1.02
CA PRO A 71 -12.59 -3.62 -0.16
C PRO A 71 -11.69 -4.86 0.06
N VAL A 72 -11.12 -5.40 -1.01
CA VAL A 72 -10.16 -6.51 -0.91
C VAL A 72 -8.96 -6.07 -0.09
N LEU A 73 -8.55 -6.88 0.88
CA LEU A 73 -7.35 -6.59 1.68
C LEU A 73 -6.14 -7.32 1.11
N LEU A 74 -5.07 -6.57 0.85
CA LEU A 74 -3.74 -7.06 0.55
C LEU A 74 -2.85 -6.85 1.79
N LEU A 75 -2.63 -7.91 2.55
CA LEU A 75 -1.79 -7.87 3.75
C LEU A 75 -0.34 -8.07 3.33
N VAL A 76 0.53 -7.08 3.58
CA VAL A 76 1.94 -7.11 3.15
C VAL A 76 2.83 -7.27 4.36
N PRO A 77 3.93 -8.06 4.27
CA PRO A 77 4.84 -8.29 5.39
C PRO A 77 5.48 -6.98 5.86
N LYS A 78 5.84 -6.94 7.15
CA LYS A 78 6.60 -5.83 7.72
C LYS A 78 8.01 -5.79 7.13
N THR A 79 8.45 -4.62 6.70
CA THR A 79 9.84 -4.38 6.30
C THR A 79 10.70 -4.17 7.55
N ARG A 80 11.86 -4.82 7.64
CA ARG A 80 12.83 -4.62 8.75
C ARG A 80 13.91 -3.59 8.42
N GLY A 81 13.69 -2.75 7.40
CA GLY A 81 14.66 -1.76 6.90
C GLY A 81 15.78 -2.34 6.03
N ASP A 82 15.78 -3.65 5.81
CA ASP A 82 16.66 -4.44 4.94
C ASP A 82 15.89 -5.16 3.80
N ALA A 83 14.57 -5.04 3.81
CA ALA A 83 13.70 -5.71 2.86
C ALA A 83 13.94 -5.17 1.44
N ASN A 84 13.99 -6.09 0.47
CA ASN A 84 14.06 -5.74 -0.93
C ASN A 84 12.73 -5.13 -1.38
N THR A 85 12.62 -3.80 -1.33
CA THR A 85 11.44 -3.03 -1.74
C THR A 85 10.93 -3.46 -3.12
N GLU A 86 11.82 -3.76 -4.06
CA GLU A 86 11.45 -4.23 -5.39
C GLU A 86 10.71 -5.57 -5.36
N ALA A 87 11.17 -6.53 -4.55
CA ALA A 87 10.53 -7.84 -4.41
C ALA A 87 9.14 -7.73 -3.78
N LEU A 88 8.98 -6.83 -2.79
CA LEU A 88 7.68 -6.56 -2.17
C LEU A 88 6.73 -5.86 -3.12
N MET A 89 7.20 -4.86 -3.85
CA MET A 89 6.38 -4.17 -4.85
C MET A 89 5.96 -5.10 -5.97
N LYS A 90 6.86 -5.98 -6.42
CA LYS A 90 6.53 -7.04 -7.39
C LYS A 90 5.44 -7.96 -6.86
N SER A 91 5.60 -8.49 -5.65
CA SER A 91 4.60 -9.37 -5.03
C SER A 91 3.25 -8.67 -4.87
N LEU A 92 3.26 -7.39 -4.53
CA LEU A 92 2.04 -6.59 -4.41
C LEU A 92 1.36 -6.39 -5.78
N ILE A 93 2.12 -6.07 -6.83
CA ILE A 93 1.55 -5.93 -8.18
C ILE A 93 1.00 -7.27 -8.68
N GLU A 94 1.72 -8.37 -8.49
CA GLU A 94 1.25 -9.71 -8.83
C GLU A 94 -0.06 -10.04 -8.10
N ALA A 95 -0.17 -9.70 -6.82
CA ALA A 95 -1.40 -9.86 -6.05
C ALA A 95 -2.55 -9.00 -6.61
N THR A 96 -2.30 -7.73 -6.97
CA THR A 96 -3.33 -6.87 -7.59
C THR A 96 -3.78 -7.39 -8.95
N ASN A 97 -2.85 -7.90 -9.77
CA ASN A 97 -3.16 -8.47 -11.08
C ASN A 97 -3.98 -9.75 -10.94
N TYR A 98 -3.64 -10.61 -9.97
CA TYR A 98 -4.36 -11.84 -9.69
C TYR A 98 -5.85 -11.59 -9.37
N ILE A 99 -6.15 -10.57 -8.56
CA ILE A 99 -7.53 -10.19 -8.22
C ILE A 99 -8.17 -9.24 -9.24
N ASN A 100 -7.47 -8.88 -10.33
CA ASN A 100 -7.88 -7.87 -11.31
C ASN A 100 -8.28 -6.53 -10.67
N ALA A 101 -7.55 -6.10 -9.63
CA ALA A 101 -7.79 -4.79 -9.04
C ALA A 101 -7.46 -3.69 -10.04
N GLU A 102 -8.35 -2.71 -10.17
CA GLU A 102 -8.14 -1.50 -10.96
C GLU A 102 -7.68 -0.33 -10.08
N HIS A 103 -8.00 -0.37 -8.79
CA HIS A 103 -7.68 0.68 -7.82
C HIS A 103 -6.97 0.09 -6.61
N LEU A 104 -5.83 0.68 -6.25
CA LEU A 104 -5.07 0.31 -5.06
C LEU A 104 -4.98 1.48 -4.10
N HIS A 105 -5.53 1.33 -2.89
CA HIS A 105 -5.20 2.21 -1.76
C HIS A 105 -3.92 1.72 -1.10
N PHE A 106 -2.85 2.47 -1.26
CA PHE A 106 -1.53 2.13 -0.76
C PHE A 106 -1.29 2.72 0.64
N ARG A 107 -1.23 1.87 1.68
CA ARG A 107 -1.16 2.34 3.10
C ARG A 107 0.05 1.82 3.90
N HIS A 108 1.04 1.22 3.26
CA HIS A 108 2.14 0.54 3.94
C HIS A 108 3.11 1.44 4.73
N TYR A 109 3.05 2.76 4.53
CA TYR A 109 4.16 3.65 4.86
C TYR A 109 3.81 4.91 5.65
N SER A 110 2.60 5.01 6.22
CA SER A 110 2.25 6.09 7.17
C SER A 110 3.05 6.04 8.48
N SER A 111 3.93 5.05 8.66
CA SER A 111 4.63 4.75 9.91
C SER A 111 6.16 4.87 9.81
N LEU A 112 6.72 5.41 8.73
CA LEU A 112 8.17 5.52 8.51
C LEU A 112 8.83 6.46 9.54
N HIS A 113 9.18 5.92 10.71
CA HIS A 113 9.81 6.67 11.82
C HIS A 113 11.32 6.91 11.64
N ARG A 114 11.92 6.53 10.50
CA ARG A 114 13.36 6.71 10.21
C ARG A 114 13.56 7.50 8.93
N GLU A 115 13.75 8.82 9.07
CA GLU A 115 13.73 9.81 7.99
C GLU A 115 14.60 9.51 6.75
N LEU A 116 15.74 8.82 6.92
CA LEU A 116 16.67 8.51 5.82
C LEU A 116 16.29 7.24 5.05
N GLN A 117 15.93 6.15 5.76
CA GLN A 117 15.47 4.91 5.12
C GLN A 117 14.13 5.11 4.42
N ALA A 118 13.27 5.93 5.01
CA ALA A 118 12.01 6.38 4.44
C ALA A 118 12.16 7.01 3.05
N THR A 119 13.24 7.77 2.81
CA THR A 119 13.41 8.52 1.56
C THR A 119 13.76 7.60 0.40
N LYS A 120 14.72 6.70 0.59
CA LYS A 120 15.13 5.73 -0.45
C LYS A 120 13.98 4.77 -0.77
N GLU A 121 13.34 4.22 0.25
CA GLU A 121 12.25 3.26 0.08
C GLU A 121 11.06 3.87 -0.67
N VAL A 122 10.62 5.08 -0.27
CA VAL A 122 9.54 5.78 -0.97
C VAL A 122 9.94 6.15 -2.41
N THR A 123 11.20 6.52 -2.65
CA THR A 123 11.71 6.77 -4.00
C THR A 123 11.67 5.50 -4.85
N ASP A 124 12.12 4.36 -4.31
CA ASP A 124 12.12 3.07 -5.00
C ASP A 124 10.69 2.63 -5.34
N ILE A 125 9.73 2.84 -4.43
CA ILE A 125 8.30 2.57 -4.65
C ILE A 125 7.75 3.41 -5.81
N PHE A 126 7.99 4.72 -5.81
CA PHE A 126 7.52 5.57 -6.90
C PHE A 126 8.19 5.20 -8.23
N ASN A 127 9.51 4.96 -8.24
CA ASN A 127 10.21 4.50 -9.43
C ASN A 127 9.61 3.19 -9.98
N TYR A 128 9.24 2.27 -9.08
CA TYR A 128 8.58 1.02 -9.47
C TYR A 128 7.23 1.27 -10.13
N PHE A 129 6.37 2.09 -9.51
CA PHE A 129 5.05 2.41 -10.05
C PHE A 129 5.09 3.26 -11.34
N PHE A 130 6.08 4.13 -11.50
CA PHE A 130 6.26 4.94 -12.70
C PHE A 130 7.03 4.22 -13.82
N ASN A 131 7.48 2.99 -13.61
CA ASN A 131 8.13 2.21 -14.64
C ASN A 131 7.15 1.99 -15.83
N PRO A 132 7.45 2.50 -17.03
CA PRO A 132 6.55 2.41 -18.18
C PRO A 132 6.35 0.97 -18.68
N ASN A 133 7.24 0.05 -18.30
CA ASN A 133 7.15 -1.37 -18.64
C ASN A 133 6.48 -2.20 -17.54
N LEU A 134 5.93 -1.57 -16.50
CA LEU A 134 5.20 -2.27 -15.44
C LEU A 134 3.89 -2.83 -16.01
N GLU A 135 3.80 -4.15 -16.11
CA GLU A 135 2.54 -4.84 -16.43
C GLU A 135 1.64 -4.86 -15.19
N THR A 136 0.53 -4.13 -15.26
CA THR A 136 -0.42 -4.05 -14.14
C THR A 136 -1.87 -3.87 -14.59
N SER A 137 -2.80 -4.45 -13.82
CA SER A 137 -4.25 -4.19 -13.93
C SER A 137 -4.66 -2.82 -13.36
N LEU A 138 -3.78 -2.21 -12.57
CA LEU A 138 -4.08 -0.97 -11.86
C LEU A 138 -4.21 0.22 -12.82
N LYS A 139 -5.36 0.86 -12.76
CA LYS A 139 -5.62 2.16 -13.38
C LYS A 139 -5.22 3.30 -12.46
N GLU A 140 -5.36 3.11 -11.15
CA GLU A 140 -5.04 4.13 -10.14
C GLU A 140 -4.39 3.54 -8.87
N VAL A 141 -3.37 4.24 -8.36
CA VAL A 141 -2.83 4.03 -7.02
C VAL A 141 -3.05 5.29 -6.18
N LEU A 142 -3.78 5.14 -5.08
CA LEU A 142 -4.08 6.18 -4.11
C LEU A 142 -3.08 6.09 -2.95
N PHE A 143 -2.29 7.14 -2.76
CA PHE A 143 -1.35 7.27 -1.66
C PHE A 143 -1.90 8.27 -0.64
N ASP A 144 -2.08 7.83 0.60
CA ASP A 144 -2.35 8.76 1.69
C ASP A 144 -1.04 9.37 2.18
N VAL A 145 -0.90 10.68 2.00
CA VAL A 145 0.32 11.43 2.28
C VAL A 145 0.06 12.45 3.39
N GLY A 146 0.44 12.09 4.61
CA GLY A 146 0.46 13.03 5.74
C GLY A 146 1.76 13.86 5.83
N ASP A 147 2.80 13.48 5.09
CA ASP A 147 4.14 14.05 5.19
C ASP A 147 4.53 14.81 3.90
N LYS A 148 4.90 16.08 4.06
CA LYS A 148 5.38 16.95 2.96
C LYS A 148 6.57 16.34 2.21
N LYS A 149 7.41 15.57 2.90
CA LYS A 149 8.59 14.93 2.31
C LYS A 149 8.22 13.90 1.24
N ILE A 150 7.13 13.17 1.41
CA ILE A 150 6.64 12.21 0.40
C ILE A 150 6.17 12.97 -0.85
N ILE A 151 5.52 14.13 -0.68
CA ILE A 151 5.10 15.00 -1.79
C ILE A 151 6.32 15.49 -2.57
N GLU A 152 7.38 15.91 -1.86
CA GLU A 152 8.63 16.34 -2.50
C GLU A 152 9.30 15.21 -3.30
N ILE A 153 9.33 13.98 -2.76
CA ILE A 153 9.86 12.82 -3.46
C ILE A 153 9.02 12.52 -4.71
N TYR A 154 7.70 12.51 -4.58
CA TYR A 154 6.80 12.31 -5.73
C TYR A 154 7.05 13.33 -6.85
N ASN A 155 7.17 14.61 -6.51
CA ASN A 155 7.45 15.66 -7.49
C ASN A 155 8.81 15.45 -8.19
N LYS A 156 9.85 15.05 -7.43
CA LYS A 156 11.18 14.77 -8.00
C LYS A 156 11.15 13.57 -8.96
N VAL A 157 10.44 12.50 -8.59
CA VAL A 157 10.35 11.30 -9.44
C VAL A 157 9.50 11.59 -10.69
N THR A 158 8.36 12.26 -10.56
CA THR A 158 7.54 12.62 -11.74
C THR A 158 8.29 13.49 -12.75
N GLU A 159 9.14 14.41 -12.27
CA GLU A 159 10.03 15.20 -13.12
C GLU A 159 11.05 14.35 -13.88
N SER A 160 11.64 13.32 -13.25
CA SER A 160 12.61 12.45 -13.94
C SER A 160 11.98 11.57 -15.02
N PHE A 161 10.67 11.33 -14.97
CA PHE A 161 9.92 10.58 -15.98
C PHE A 161 9.20 11.46 -17.01
N ASN A 162 9.38 12.80 -16.98
CA ASN A 162 8.66 13.76 -17.84
C ASN A 162 7.12 13.64 -17.76
N LEU A 163 6.58 13.27 -16.60
CA LEU A 163 5.13 13.06 -16.38
C LEU A 163 4.44 14.35 -15.89
N LYS A 164 4.53 15.45 -16.64
CA LYS A 164 3.81 16.71 -16.36
C LYS A 164 2.67 16.96 -17.34
#